data_AF-X7Z3B9-F1
#
_entry.id   AF-X7Z3B9-F1
#
_cell.length_a   1.000
_cell.length_b   1.000
_cell.length_c   1.000
_cell.angle_alpha   90.00
_cell.angle_beta   90.00
_cell.angle_gamma   90.00
#
_symmetry.space_group_name_H-M   'P 1'
#
loop_
_entity.id
_entity.type
_entity.pdbx_description
1 polymer ?
#
loop_
_entity_poly.entity_id
_entity_poly.type
_entity_poly.pdbx_seq_one_letter_code
_entity_poly.pdbx_strand_id
1 'polypeptide(L)'
;MRYPYVRQPLLQMWREARARLDDPVQAWAEITADPKRAAAYKSARGKGGFLRSTWDEVSELIAAAHVHTIKTYGPDRVVGFSPIPAMSQVSYAAGTRFLSMIGGTILSFYDWYADMPLASPQVYGDQTDVPESGDWWNAAYLIIWGTNLPITRTPDAHFMVEARYRGQKVVVVSPDYSDHTKFADDWLACAPGTDGALAMAMGHVVLSEFFRDRQVPYFEQYVKTYTDLPFLVTLREHAGAYVPDRFLTAADLGHDDELAVHRTVLVDSATGQPVVPNGTIADHYSDAGIGKWNLDLGDLDPLLSLYGRHERAVAVDLPASTSGRPRVAA
;
A
#
# COMPACT_ATOMS: atom_id res chain seq x y z
N MET A 1 0.87 7.33 33.26
CA MET A 1 2.11 7.12 34.04
C MET A 1 2.56 8.46 34.63
N ARG A 2 3.02 8.52 35.89
CA ARG A 2 3.51 9.78 36.51
C ARG A 2 5.03 9.84 36.71
N TYR A 3 5.72 8.70 36.75
CA TYR A 3 7.16 8.57 36.99
C TYR A 3 7.75 7.57 36.00
N PRO A 4 9.07 7.58 35.76
CA PRO A 4 9.72 6.48 35.07
C PRO A 4 9.74 5.24 35.98
N TYR A 5 9.52 4.07 35.37
CA TYR A 5 9.47 2.79 36.06
C TYR A 5 10.38 1.78 35.36
N VAL A 6 11.08 0.98 36.16
CA VAL A 6 11.94 -0.11 35.66
C VAL A 6 11.54 -1.41 36.35
N ARG A 7 11.63 -2.53 35.63
CA ARG A 7 11.33 -3.86 36.19
C ARG A 7 12.34 -4.16 37.31
N GLN A 8 11.85 -4.55 38.49
CA GLN A 8 12.65 -4.76 39.70
C GLN A 8 13.98 -5.52 39.47
N PRO A 9 13.99 -6.75 38.91
CA PRO A 9 15.24 -7.49 38.68
C PRO A 9 16.26 -6.73 37.82
N LEU A 10 15.81 -5.98 36.79
CA LEU A 10 16.72 -5.18 35.99
C LEU A 10 17.30 -4.01 36.79
N LEU A 11 16.45 -3.30 37.53
CA LEU A 11 16.87 -2.13 38.30
C LEU A 11 17.83 -2.50 39.44
N GLN A 12 17.61 -3.64 40.10
CA GLN A 12 18.50 -4.14 41.14
C GLN A 12 19.87 -4.48 40.57
N MET A 13 19.94 -5.28 39.49
CA MET A 13 21.21 -5.59 38.82
C MET A 13 21.92 -4.35 38.27
N TRP A 14 21.16 -3.38 37.73
CA TRP A 14 21.69 -2.10 37.28
C TRP A 14 22.39 -1.34 38.41
N ARG A 15 21.72 -1.17 39.55
CA ARG A 15 22.28 -0.47 40.72
C ARG A 15 23.48 -1.22 41.31
N GLU A 16 23.42 -2.55 41.39
CA GLU A 16 24.54 -3.39 41.86
C GLU A 16 25.77 -3.31 40.94
N ALA A 17 25.57 -3.22 39.62
CA ALA A 17 26.67 -3.02 38.66
C ALA A 17 27.21 -1.59 38.73
N ARG A 18 26.33 -0.58 38.77
CA ARG A 18 26.73 0.85 38.89
C ARG A 18 27.43 1.19 40.19
N ALA A 19 27.16 0.48 41.27
CA ALA A 19 27.87 0.66 42.54
C ALA A 19 29.32 0.15 42.50
N ARG A 20 29.68 -0.70 41.52
CA ARG A 20 31.03 -1.28 41.38
C ARG A 20 31.80 -0.77 40.18
N LEU A 21 31.10 -0.37 39.12
CA LEU A 21 31.68 0.02 37.84
C LEU A 21 31.36 1.48 37.55
N ASP A 22 32.39 2.29 37.33
CA ASP A 22 32.25 3.73 37.06
C ASP A 22 31.65 3.99 35.67
N ASP A 23 31.99 3.17 34.67
CA ASP A 23 31.46 3.28 33.30
C ASP A 23 30.09 2.58 33.19
N PRO A 24 29.00 3.32 32.92
CA PRO A 24 27.66 2.75 32.78
C PRO A 24 27.55 1.77 31.60
N VAL A 25 28.36 1.92 30.54
CA VAL A 25 28.39 1.01 29.39
C VAL A 25 28.95 -0.35 29.81
N GLN A 26 29.99 -0.37 30.66
CA GLN A 26 30.52 -1.61 31.23
C GLN A 26 29.53 -2.27 32.21
N ALA A 27 28.80 -1.47 32.99
CA ALA A 27 27.73 -1.98 33.85
C ALA A 27 26.63 -2.69 33.05
N TRP A 28 26.20 -2.11 31.92
CA TRP A 28 25.25 -2.78 31.02
C TRP A 28 25.83 -4.04 30.36
N ALA A 29 27.10 -3.99 29.96
CA ALA A 29 27.80 -5.14 29.41
C ALA A 29 27.81 -6.32 30.40
N GLU A 30 28.11 -6.07 31.68
CA GLU A 30 28.15 -7.12 32.72
C GLU A 30 26.78 -7.79 32.93
N ILE A 31 25.69 -7.05 32.81
CA ILE A 31 24.32 -7.58 32.96
C ILE A 31 23.93 -8.41 31.75
N THR A 32 24.26 -7.94 30.55
CA THR A 32 23.80 -8.56 29.29
C THR A 32 24.69 -9.70 28.80
N ALA A 33 25.97 -9.71 29.17
CA ALA A 33 26.91 -10.78 28.84
C ALA A 33 26.67 -12.08 29.63
N ASP A 34 26.04 -12.01 30.81
CA ASP A 34 25.66 -13.19 31.60
C ASP A 34 24.26 -13.69 31.19
N PRO A 35 24.14 -14.89 30.58
CA PRO A 35 22.85 -15.43 30.17
C PRO A 35 21.84 -15.61 31.32
N LYS A 36 22.31 -15.91 32.55
CA LYS A 36 21.42 -16.09 33.71
C LYS A 36 20.81 -14.75 34.13
N ARG A 37 21.63 -13.69 34.19
CA ARG A 37 21.16 -12.33 34.50
C ARG A 37 20.23 -11.81 33.42
N ALA A 38 20.59 -12.00 32.15
CA ALA A 38 19.73 -11.63 31.03
C ALA A 38 18.38 -12.35 31.09
N ALA A 39 18.37 -13.65 31.38
CA ALA A 39 17.14 -14.44 31.52
C ALA A 39 16.27 -13.97 32.70
N ALA A 40 16.88 -13.56 33.82
CA ALA A 40 16.16 -13.14 35.02
C ALA A 40 15.23 -11.94 34.76
N TYR A 41 15.74 -10.87 34.12
CA TYR A 41 14.88 -9.71 33.84
C TYR A 41 13.97 -9.90 32.61
N LYS A 42 14.41 -10.68 31.60
CA LYS A 42 13.60 -10.98 30.42
C LYS A 42 12.38 -11.83 30.75
N SER A 43 12.53 -12.85 31.60
CA SER A 43 11.43 -13.76 32.01
C SER A 43 10.41 -13.10 32.96
N ALA A 44 10.73 -11.92 33.49
CA ALA A 44 9.83 -11.08 34.30
C ALA A 44 8.97 -10.11 33.47
N ARG A 45 9.13 -10.05 32.14
CA ARG A 45 8.28 -9.22 31.27
C ARG A 45 6.82 -9.72 31.32
N GLY A 46 5.87 -8.80 31.48
CA GLY A 46 4.44 -9.12 31.61
C GLY A 46 3.98 -9.57 33.01
N LYS A 47 4.85 -9.64 34.02
CA LYS A 47 4.56 -10.21 35.35
C LYS A 47 4.48 -9.20 36.51
N GLY A 48 4.34 -7.90 36.23
CA GLY A 48 4.34 -6.87 37.28
C GLY A 48 5.72 -6.65 37.94
N GLY A 49 5.76 -6.01 39.11
CA GLY A 49 7.04 -5.70 39.81
C GLY A 49 7.81 -4.52 39.21
N PHE A 50 7.11 -3.42 38.93
CA PHE A 50 7.74 -2.16 38.54
C PHE A 50 8.15 -1.38 39.78
N LEU A 51 9.40 -0.90 39.79
CA LEU A 51 9.88 0.04 40.79
C LEU A 51 9.96 1.44 40.18
N ARG A 52 9.60 2.44 40.97
CA ARG A 52 9.79 3.84 40.61
C ARG A 52 11.28 4.14 40.50
N SER A 53 11.64 4.92 39.49
CA SER A 53 12.99 5.39 39.19
C SER A 53 13.01 6.92 39.05
N THR A 54 14.18 7.49 38.75
CA THR A 54 14.34 8.90 38.31
C THR A 54 14.60 8.96 36.80
N TRP A 55 14.41 10.14 36.19
CA TRP A 55 14.73 10.34 34.78
C TRP A 55 16.23 10.17 34.51
N ASP A 56 17.09 10.65 35.40
CA ASP A 56 18.55 10.50 35.27
C ASP A 56 18.97 9.02 35.26
N GLU A 57 18.45 8.22 36.19
CA GLU A 57 18.78 6.78 36.30
C GLU A 57 18.32 6.01 35.05
N VAL A 58 17.11 6.28 34.55
CA VAL A 58 16.60 5.60 33.36
C VAL A 58 17.32 6.07 32.09
N SER A 59 17.67 7.35 32.00
CA SER A 59 18.35 7.90 30.82
C SER A 59 19.78 7.38 30.71
N GLU A 60 20.52 7.28 31.82
CA GLU A 60 21.86 6.67 31.86
C GLU A 60 21.81 5.19 31.44
N LEU A 61 20.87 4.42 32.01
CA LEU A 61 20.68 2.99 31.66
C LEU A 61 20.38 2.82 30.17
N ILE A 62 19.43 3.60 29.63
CA ILE A 62 19.05 3.55 28.22
C ILE A 62 20.24 3.94 27.33
N ALA A 63 20.94 5.03 27.63
CA ALA A 63 22.10 5.47 26.85
C ALA A 63 23.22 4.42 26.87
N ALA A 64 23.53 3.82 28.03
CA ALA A 64 24.51 2.75 28.14
C ALA A 64 24.14 1.53 27.29
N ALA A 65 22.86 1.15 27.28
CA ALA A 65 22.36 0.06 26.46
C ALA A 65 22.51 0.35 24.96
N HIS A 66 22.23 1.57 24.52
CA HIS A 66 22.43 2.00 23.13
C HIS A 66 23.91 1.95 22.75
N VAL A 67 24.78 2.61 23.51
CA VAL A 67 26.22 2.67 23.23
C VAL A 67 26.83 1.28 23.19
N HIS A 68 26.52 0.42 24.17
CA HIS A 68 26.99 -0.96 24.18
C HIS A 68 26.53 -1.74 22.95
N THR A 69 25.25 -1.62 22.58
CA THR A 69 24.67 -2.36 21.46
C THR A 69 25.30 -1.93 20.14
N ILE A 70 25.39 -0.61 19.90
CA ILE A 70 26.03 -0.04 18.72
C ILE A 70 27.49 -0.51 18.62
N LYS A 71 28.25 -0.37 19.71
CA LYS A 71 29.68 -0.73 19.74
C LYS A 71 29.93 -2.22 19.49
N THR A 72 29.06 -3.09 20.00
CA THR A 72 29.30 -4.55 20.00
C THR A 72 28.70 -5.24 18.78
N TYR A 73 27.55 -4.77 18.29
CA TYR A 73 26.75 -5.48 17.29
C TYR A 73 26.41 -4.65 16.04
N GLY A 74 26.59 -3.33 16.09
CA GLY A 74 26.17 -2.41 15.04
C GLY A 74 24.91 -1.61 15.40
N PRO A 75 24.73 -0.44 14.80
CA PRO A 75 23.64 0.48 15.17
C PRO A 75 22.26 -0.02 14.73
N ASP A 76 22.18 -0.84 13.69
CA ASP A 76 20.96 -1.50 13.21
C ASP A 76 20.39 -2.57 14.16
N ARG A 77 21.08 -2.88 15.27
CA ARG A 77 20.53 -3.68 16.39
C ARG A 77 19.74 -2.85 17.40
N VAL A 78 19.70 -1.53 17.20
CA VAL A 78 18.78 -0.62 17.90
C VAL A 78 17.61 -0.34 16.98
N VAL A 79 16.40 -0.71 17.42
CA VAL A 79 15.18 -0.54 16.63
C VAL A 79 14.16 0.30 17.39
N GLY A 80 13.36 1.09 16.67
CA GLY A 80 12.21 1.78 17.21
C GLY A 80 10.98 1.62 16.34
N PHE A 81 9.83 1.49 17.01
CA PHE A 81 8.52 1.43 16.38
C PHE A 81 7.69 2.61 16.90
N SER A 82 7.31 3.51 15.99
CA SER A 82 6.38 4.61 16.25
C SER A 82 5.57 4.81 14.98
N PRO A 83 4.25 4.62 15.00
CA PRO A 83 3.43 4.67 13.78
C PRO A 83 2.85 6.08 13.53
N ILE A 84 2.23 6.26 12.37
CA ILE A 84 1.36 7.40 11.98
C ILE A 84 1.88 8.79 12.37
N PRO A 85 2.87 9.35 11.64
CA PRO A 85 3.39 10.69 11.92
C PRO A 85 2.32 11.80 11.81
N ALA A 86 1.31 11.62 10.95
CA ALA A 86 0.27 12.63 10.70
C ALA A 86 -0.56 12.99 11.95
N MET A 87 -0.73 12.06 12.91
CA MET A 87 -1.47 12.32 14.15
C MET A 87 -0.70 13.19 15.15
N SER A 88 0.64 13.14 15.13
CA SER A 88 1.49 13.91 16.05
C SER A 88 2.94 14.00 15.55
N GLN A 89 3.17 14.86 14.58
CA GLN A 89 4.41 14.93 13.80
C GLN A 89 5.67 15.07 14.67
N VAL A 90 5.66 15.99 15.63
CA VAL A 90 6.83 16.23 16.52
C VAL A 90 7.08 15.06 17.47
N SER A 91 6.02 14.44 18.00
CA SER A 91 6.14 13.27 18.87
C SER A 91 6.75 12.08 18.13
N TYR A 92 6.33 11.84 16.87
CA TYR A 92 6.95 10.85 15.99
C TYR A 92 8.42 11.20 15.68
N ALA A 93 8.67 12.47 15.32
CA ALA A 93 10.00 12.95 14.95
C ALA A 93 11.02 12.85 16.09
N ALA A 94 10.59 12.99 17.35
CA ALA A 94 11.49 12.94 18.50
C ALA A 94 12.25 11.60 18.58
N GLY A 95 11.55 10.48 18.49
CA GLY A 95 12.16 9.14 18.53
C GLY A 95 12.88 8.78 17.22
N THR A 96 12.26 9.07 16.08
CA THR A 96 12.84 8.73 14.77
C THR A 96 14.09 9.53 14.46
N ARG A 97 14.13 10.83 14.77
CA ARG A 97 15.35 11.64 14.63
C ARG A 97 16.48 11.11 15.50
N PHE A 98 16.20 10.73 16.75
CA PHE A 98 17.21 10.12 17.62
C PHE A 98 17.79 8.85 17.00
N LEU A 99 16.93 7.93 16.54
CA LEU A 99 17.35 6.69 15.88
C LEU A 99 18.18 6.96 14.63
N SER A 100 17.73 7.84 13.74
CA SER A 100 18.48 8.22 12.53
C SER A 100 19.87 8.77 12.85
N MET A 101 20.01 9.59 13.90
CA MET A 101 21.31 10.17 14.30
C MET A 101 22.30 9.12 14.83
N ILE A 102 21.81 8.05 15.46
CA ILE A 102 22.66 6.96 15.97
C ILE A 102 22.81 5.78 14.99
N GLY A 103 22.17 5.86 13.81
CA GLY A 103 22.15 4.79 12.81
C GLY A 103 21.20 3.62 13.11
N GLY A 104 20.25 3.82 14.02
CA GLY A 104 19.23 2.83 14.38
C GLY A 104 18.15 2.67 13.31
N THR A 105 17.42 1.56 13.37
CA THR A 105 16.37 1.22 12.41
C THR A 105 15.00 1.74 12.86
N ILE A 106 14.33 2.46 11.97
CA ILE A 106 12.94 2.88 12.12
C ILE A 106 12.07 1.85 11.41
N LEU A 107 11.16 1.22 12.13
CA LEU A 107 10.25 0.22 11.57
C LEU A 107 9.07 0.89 10.84
N SER A 108 8.67 0.33 9.70
CA SER A 108 7.48 0.73 8.96
C SER A 108 6.19 0.40 9.73
N PHE A 109 5.07 1.01 9.33
CA PHE A 109 3.78 0.82 9.98
C PHE A 109 2.62 0.59 9.02
N TYR A 110 2.61 1.22 7.83
CA TYR A 110 1.43 1.26 6.97
C TYR A 110 1.17 -0.09 6.28
N ASP A 111 2.25 -0.71 5.80
CA ASP A 111 2.32 -2.09 5.35
C ASP A 111 2.04 -3.09 6.49
N TRP A 112 2.64 -2.86 7.67
CA TRP A 112 2.49 -3.73 8.83
C TRP A 112 1.05 -3.78 9.38
N TYR A 113 0.34 -2.65 9.37
CA TYR A 113 -1.07 -2.59 9.78
C TYR A 113 -2.03 -3.14 8.73
N ALA A 114 -1.54 -3.49 7.55
CA ALA A 114 -2.35 -3.83 6.38
C ALA A 114 -3.30 -2.69 5.96
N ASP A 115 -2.93 -1.44 6.30
CA ASP A 115 -3.63 -0.25 5.84
C ASP A 115 -3.13 0.20 4.46
N MET A 116 -1.91 -0.18 4.08
CA MET A 116 -1.35 0.07 2.75
C MET A 116 -2.06 -0.80 1.70
N PRO A 117 -2.87 -0.21 0.80
CA PRO A 117 -3.52 -0.96 -0.25
C PRO A 117 -2.48 -1.27 -1.34
N LEU A 118 -1.94 -2.49 -1.36
CA LEU A 118 -0.91 -2.89 -2.33
C LEU A 118 -1.29 -2.61 -3.80
N ALA A 119 -2.60 -2.55 -4.09
CA ALA A 119 -3.11 -2.19 -5.40
C ALA A 119 -2.80 -0.73 -5.80
N SER A 120 -2.73 0.23 -4.86
CA SER A 120 -2.45 1.63 -5.20
C SER A 120 -1.06 1.81 -5.81
N PRO A 121 0.04 1.32 -5.19
CA PRO A 121 1.35 1.35 -5.84
C PRO A 121 1.41 0.56 -7.16
N GLN A 122 0.63 -0.53 -7.30
CA GLN A 122 0.59 -1.34 -8.52
C GLN A 122 -0.09 -0.61 -9.68
N VAL A 123 -1.17 0.13 -9.41
CA VAL A 123 -2.00 0.79 -10.45
C VAL A 123 -1.53 2.21 -10.72
N TYR A 124 -1.18 2.97 -9.68
CA TYR A 124 -0.91 4.40 -9.78
C TYR A 124 0.55 4.79 -9.47
N GLY A 125 1.36 3.87 -8.96
CA GLY A 125 2.72 4.19 -8.49
C GLY A 125 2.76 5.08 -7.25
N ASP A 126 1.63 5.25 -6.57
CA ASP A 126 1.48 6.07 -5.36
C ASP A 126 1.18 5.21 -4.12
N GLN A 127 1.63 5.66 -2.95
CA GLN A 127 1.39 4.95 -1.69
C GLN A 127 -0.11 4.82 -1.39
N THR A 128 -0.80 5.96 -1.26
CA THR A 128 -2.24 6.14 -1.09
C THR A 128 -2.55 7.63 -1.17
N ASP A 129 -3.34 8.01 -2.16
CA ASP A 129 -4.01 9.32 -2.23
C ASP A 129 -5.50 9.08 -2.49
N VAL A 130 -6.36 9.82 -1.78
CA VAL A 130 -7.81 9.61 -1.77
C VAL A 130 -8.54 10.96 -1.67
N PRO A 131 -9.76 11.07 -2.23
CA PRO A 131 -10.55 12.28 -2.07
C PRO A 131 -10.90 12.54 -0.60
N GLU A 132 -10.96 13.82 -0.23
CA GLU A 132 -11.44 14.23 1.10
C GLU A 132 -12.92 13.85 1.30
N SER A 133 -13.35 13.77 2.55
CA SER A 133 -14.75 13.43 2.89
C SER A 133 -15.76 14.44 2.35
N GLY A 134 -15.37 15.71 2.23
CA GLY A 134 -16.17 16.76 1.61
C GLY A 134 -16.54 16.44 0.15
N ASP A 135 -15.68 15.71 -0.57
CA ASP A 135 -15.94 15.33 -1.97
C ASP A 135 -16.97 14.20 -2.10
N TRP A 136 -17.25 13.45 -1.02
CA TRP A 136 -18.37 12.49 -1.01
C TRP A 136 -19.70 13.19 -1.28
N TRP A 137 -19.80 14.47 -0.89
CA TRP A 137 -20.93 15.31 -1.26
C TRP A 137 -21.11 15.32 -2.76
N ASN A 138 -20.06 15.41 -3.57
CA ASN A 138 -20.11 15.61 -5.03
C ASN A 138 -20.54 14.38 -5.82
N ALA A 139 -20.51 13.17 -5.26
CA ALA A 139 -20.95 11.97 -5.95
C ALA A 139 -22.49 11.92 -6.11
N ALA A 140 -22.98 11.37 -7.23
CA ALA A 140 -24.40 11.04 -7.41
C ALA A 140 -24.73 9.57 -7.02
N TYR A 141 -23.70 8.72 -6.97
CA TYR A 141 -23.81 7.31 -6.62
C TYR A 141 -22.60 6.94 -5.77
N LEU A 142 -22.83 6.40 -4.58
CA LEU A 142 -21.79 6.04 -3.61
C LEU A 142 -21.93 4.57 -3.22
N ILE A 143 -20.88 3.78 -3.44
CA ILE A 143 -20.79 2.40 -2.95
C ILE A 143 -19.87 2.40 -1.74
N ILE A 144 -20.43 2.06 -0.58
CA ILE A 144 -19.69 1.88 0.66
C ILE A 144 -19.38 0.39 0.78
N TRP A 145 -18.12 0.02 0.50
CA TRP A 145 -17.71 -1.38 0.40
C TRP A 145 -16.69 -1.71 1.50
N GLY A 146 -17.05 -2.63 2.40
CA GLY A 146 -16.12 -3.14 3.42
C GLY A 146 -15.65 -2.10 4.45
N THR A 147 -16.35 -0.97 4.60
CA THR A 147 -15.98 0.09 5.55
C THR A 147 -17.18 0.49 6.39
N ASN A 148 -17.01 0.55 7.72
CA ASN A 148 -18.07 0.97 8.62
C ASN A 148 -17.96 2.46 8.97
N LEU A 149 -18.47 3.32 8.07
CA LEU A 149 -18.27 4.78 8.14
C LEU A 149 -18.68 5.42 9.48
N PRO A 150 -19.89 5.19 10.05
CA PRO A 150 -20.31 5.83 11.30
C PRO A 150 -19.44 5.48 12.50
N ILE A 151 -18.83 4.29 12.53
CA ILE A 151 -17.98 3.85 13.63
C ILE A 151 -16.54 4.28 13.43
N THR A 152 -16.02 4.12 12.22
CA THR A 152 -14.58 4.29 11.97
C THR A 152 -14.23 5.69 11.46
N ARG A 153 -15.19 6.40 10.85
CA ARG A 153 -15.08 7.75 10.26
C ARG A 153 -16.20 8.64 10.79
N THR A 154 -16.53 8.49 12.08
CA THR A 154 -17.60 9.25 12.76
C THR A 154 -17.63 10.76 12.45
N PRO A 155 -16.50 11.50 12.50
CA PRO A 155 -16.55 12.94 12.23
C PRO A 155 -16.93 13.29 10.79
N ASP A 156 -16.73 12.39 9.84
CA ASP A 156 -16.98 12.61 8.41
C ASP A 156 -18.29 11.99 7.91
N ALA A 157 -18.90 11.10 8.70
CA ALA A 157 -20.06 10.31 8.28
C ALA A 157 -21.28 11.17 7.87
N HIS A 158 -21.36 12.41 8.34
CA HIS A 158 -22.44 13.33 7.97
C HIS A 158 -22.45 13.65 6.47
N PHE A 159 -21.29 13.76 5.80
CA PHE A 159 -21.24 14.06 4.37
C PHE A 159 -22.00 13.04 3.53
N MET A 160 -21.84 11.75 3.85
CA MET A 160 -22.58 10.67 3.19
C MET A 160 -24.09 10.77 3.47
N VAL A 161 -24.48 11.00 4.73
CA VAL A 161 -25.90 11.05 5.10
C VAL A 161 -26.59 12.26 4.47
N GLU A 162 -25.93 13.42 4.48
CA GLU A 162 -26.48 14.68 3.96
C GLU A 162 -26.55 14.66 2.43
N ALA A 163 -25.57 14.06 1.74
CA ALA A 163 -25.57 13.96 0.28
C ALA A 163 -26.79 13.21 -0.26
N ARG A 164 -27.37 12.28 0.52
CA ARG A 164 -28.61 11.58 0.16
C ARG A 164 -29.80 12.53 0.00
N TYR A 165 -29.87 13.62 0.75
CA TYR A 165 -30.95 14.61 0.63
C TYR A 165 -30.96 15.34 -0.72
N ARG A 166 -29.86 15.28 -1.47
CA ARG A 166 -29.78 15.82 -2.84
C ARG A 166 -30.03 14.74 -3.92
N GLY A 167 -30.40 13.53 -3.51
CA GLY A 167 -30.68 12.41 -4.41
C GLY A 167 -29.48 11.51 -4.71
N GLN A 168 -28.39 11.59 -3.94
CA GLN A 168 -27.31 10.61 -4.03
C GLN A 168 -27.84 9.22 -3.65
N LYS A 169 -27.61 8.22 -4.51
CA LYS A 169 -27.88 6.81 -4.17
C LYS A 169 -26.71 6.22 -3.40
N VAL A 170 -26.99 5.54 -2.30
CA VAL A 170 -26.00 4.87 -1.45
C VAL A 170 -26.25 3.37 -1.43
N VAL A 171 -25.23 2.59 -1.81
CA VAL A 171 -25.24 1.12 -1.75
C VAL A 171 -24.20 0.66 -0.75
N VAL A 172 -24.54 -0.33 0.06
CA VAL A 172 -23.64 -0.93 1.03
C VAL A 172 -23.31 -2.36 0.64
N VAL A 173 -22.02 -2.68 0.60
CA VAL A 173 -21.52 -4.06 0.46
C VAL A 173 -20.82 -4.46 1.75
N SER A 174 -21.49 -5.30 2.52
CA SER A 174 -21.00 -5.79 3.81
C SER A 174 -21.61 -7.16 4.11
N PRO A 175 -20.86 -8.12 4.69
CA PRO A 175 -21.40 -9.45 5.00
C PRO A 175 -22.48 -9.42 6.10
N ASP A 176 -22.37 -8.48 7.03
CA ASP A 176 -23.29 -8.27 8.13
C ASP A 176 -24.11 -6.98 7.95
N TYR A 177 -25.23 -6.88 8.68
CA TYR A 177 -26.04 -5.67 8.74
C TYR A 177 -25.37 -4.64 9.66
N SER A 178 -24.36 -3.98 9.12
CA SER A 178 -23.52 -3.01 9.83
C SER A 178 -24.22 -1.67 10.05
N ASP A 179 -23.68 -0.82 10.94
CA ASP A 179 -24.30 0.44 11.37
C ASP A 179 -24.65 1.43 10.24
N HIS A 180 -23.94 1.37 9.11
CA HIS A 180 -24.21 2.23 7.96
C HIS A 180 -25.22 1.63 6.98
N THR A 181 -25.47 0.32 7.04
CA THR A 181 -26.47 -0.36 6.20
C THR A 181 -27.86 0.25 6.39
N LYS A 182 -28.18 0.76 7.60
CA LYS A 182 -29.45 1.46 7.88
C LYS A 182 -29.64 2.78 7.11
N PHE A 183 -28.56 3.36 6.60
CA PHE A 183 -28.58 4.58 5.79
C PHE A 183 -28.48 4.30 4.30
N ALA A 184 -28.32 3.04 3.90
CA ALA A 184 -28.22 2.64 2.50
C ALA A 184 -29.60 2.57 1.84
N ASP A 185 -29.62 2.76 0.52
CA ASP A 185 -30.79 2.47 -0.30
C ASP A 185 -30.83 0.98 -0.67
N ASP A 186 -29.67 0.36 -0.92
CA ASP A 186 -29.53 -1.08 -1.15
C ASP A 186 -28.42 -1.69 -0.27
N TRP A 187 -28.63 -2.93 0.18
CA TRP A 187 -27.63 -3.72 0.89
C TRP A 187 -27.32 -5.02 0.13
N LEU A 188 -26.03 -5.23 -0.16
CA LEU A 188 -25.49 -6.43 -0.77
C LEU A 188 -24.67 -7.20 0.27
N ALA A 189 -25.25 -8.29 0.75
CA ALA A 189 -24.62 -9.19 1.72
C ALA A 189 -23.60 -10.13 1.05
N CYS A 190 -22.46 -9.58 0.61
CA CYS A 190 -21.38 -10.37 0.00
C CYS A 190 -20.72 -11.27 1.05
N ALA A 191 -20.41 -12.52 0.70
CA ALA A 191 -19.72 -13.42 1.63
C ALA A 191 -18.28 -12.90 1.89
N PRO A 192 -17.79 -12.94 3.15
CA PRO A 192 -16.48 -12.39 3.48
C PRO A 192 -15.36 -12.94 2.59
N GLY A 193 -14.59 -12.03 1.99
CA GLY A 193 -13.43 -12.39 1.14
C GLY A 193 -13.81 -12.82 -0.28
N THR A 194 -15.07 -12.68 -0.69
CA THR A 194 -15.53 -12.98 -2.06
C THR A 194 -15.86 -11.73 -2.89
N ASP A 195 -15.60 -10.55 -2.33
CA ASP A 195 -15.85 -9.23 -2.91
C ASP A 195 -15.19 -9.05 -4.28
N GLY A 196 -14.01 -9.65 -4.48
CA GLY A 196 -13.32 -9.65 -5.78
C GLY A 196 -14.14 -10.32 -6.88
N ALA A 197 -14.88 -11.40 -6.59
CA ALA A 197 -15.75 -12.03 -7.58
C ALA A 197 -16.95 -11.14 -7.96
N LEU A 198 -17.51 -10.43 -6.97
CA LEU A 198 -18.58 -9.45 -7.21
C LEU A 198 -18.06 -8.28 -8.07
N ALA A 199 -16.88 -7.73 -7.75
CA ALA A 199 -16.27 -6.65 -8.52
C ALA A 199 -15.97 -7.08 -9.97
N MET A 200 -15.45 -8.30 -10.18
CA MET A 200 -15.21 -8.84 -11.53
C MET A 200 -16.50 -9.03 -12.32
N ALA A 201 -17.59 -9.47 -11.67
CA ALA A 201 -18.90 -9.59 -12.32
C ALA A 201 -19.48 -8.22 -12.69
N MET A 202 -19.34 -7.21 -11.83
CA MET A 202 -19.71 -5.82 -12.14
C MET A 202 -18.89 -5.28 -13.32
N GLY A 203 -17.58 -5.47 -13.30
CA GLY A 203 -16.68 -5.08 -14.39
C GLY A 203 -17.04 -5.75 -15.72
N HIS A 204 -17.43 -7.03 -15.70
CA HIS A 204 -17.91 -7.74 -16.89
C HIS A 204 -19.13 -7.08 -17.52
N VAL A 205 -20.12 -6.68 -16.72
CA VAL A 205 -21.31 -5.97 -17.22
C VAL A 205 -20.93 -4.60 -17.77
N VAL A 206 -20.09 -3.84 -17.06
CA VAL A 206 -19.61 -2.53 -17.51
C VAL A 206 -18.91 -2.62 -18.87
N LEU A 207 -17.99 -3.58 -19.03
CA LEU A 207 -17.26 -3.78 -20.28
C LEU A 207 -18.19 -4.27 -21.41
N SER A 208 -19.09 -5.21 -21.12
CA SER A 208 -20.01 -5.75 -22.13
C SER A 208 -20.99 -4.70 -22.62
N GLU A 209 -21.63 -3.96 -21.71
CA GLU A 209 -22.67 -3.01 -22.08
C GLU A 209 -22.12 -1.67 -22.56
N PHE A 210 -21.03 -1.17 -21.96
CA PHE A 210 -20.56 0.21 -22.18
C PHE A 210 -19.27 0.36 -22.99
N PHE A 211 -18.65 -0.75 -23.38
CA PHE A 211 -17.51 -0.77 -24.31
C PHE A 211 -17.75 -1.65 -25.54
N ARG A 212 -18.46 -2.79 -25.40
CA ARG A 212 -18.78 -3.68 -26.53
C ARG A 212 -20.12 -3.34 -27.20
N ASP A 213 -21.22 -3.40 -26.45
CA ASP A 213 -22.57 -3.30 -27.02
C ASP A 213 -22.96 -1.84 -27.32
N ARG A 214 -22.59 -0.93 -26.42
CA ARG A 214 -22.72 0.51 -26.60
C ARG A 214 -21.45 1.22 -26.16
N GLN A 215 -20.69 1.78 -27.10
CA GLN A 215 -19.52 2.59 -26.78
C GLN A 215 -19.95 3.93 -26.17
N VAL A 216 -19.55 4.18 -24.92
CA VAL A 216 -19.79 5.47 -24.24
C VAL A 216 -18.56 6.37 -24.47
N PRO A 217 -18.69 7.50 -25.19
CA PRO A 217 -17.52 8.31 -25.59
C PRO A 217 -16.63 8.77 -24.43
N TYR A 218 -17.24 9.14 -23.31
CA TYR A 218 -16.48 9.53 -22.12
C TYR A 218 -15.62 8.38 -21.55
N PHE A 219 -16.16 7.16 -21.49
CA PHE A 219 -15.43 6.00 -20.98
C PHE A 219 -14.30 5.60 -21.92
N GLU A 220 -14.57 5.59 -23.22
CA GLU A 220 -13.55 5.28 -24.23
C GLU A 220 -12.39 6.28 -24.19
N GLN A 221 -12.69 7.58 -24.20
CA GLN A 221 -11.65 8.61 -24.14
C GLN A 221 -10.84 8.53 -22.84
N TYR A 222 -11.52 8.29 -21.72
CA TYR A 222 -10.86 8.16 -20.43
C TYR A 222 -9.84 7.02 -20.45
N VAL A 223 -10.23 5.82 -20.89
CA VAL A 223 -9.31 4.67 -20.87
C VAL A 223 -8.20 4.79 -21.92
N LYS A 224 -8.45 5.43 -23.06
CA LYS A 224 -7.40 5.72 -24.05
C LYS A 224 -6.32 6.65 -23.51
N THR A 225 -6.70 7.58 -22.63
CA THR A 225 -5.82 8.66 -22.16
C THR A 225 -5.14 8.32 -20.84
N TYR A 226 -5.88 7.73 -19.90
CA TYR A 226 -5.48 7.64 -18.49
C TYR A 226 -5.23 6.21 -18.01
N THR A 227 -5.21 5.22 -18.90
CA THR A 227 -4.95 3.82 -18.54
C THR A 227 -3.95 3.17 -19.49
N ASP A 228 -3.46 2.01 -19.10
CA ASP A 228 -2.58 1.18 -19.90
C ASP A 228 -3.33 0.21 -20.85
N LEU A 229 -4.67 0.28 -20.93
CA LEU A 229 -5.45 -0.59 -21.82
C LEU A 229 -5.03 -0.56 -23.31
N PRO A 230 -4.58 0.56 -23.91
CA PRO A 230 -4.13 0.57 -25.31
C PRO A 230 -2.74 -0.04 -25.55
N PHE A 231 -1.98 -0.32 -24.48
CA PHE A 231 -0.59 -0.74 -24.63
C PHE A 231 -0.48 -2.22 -25.03
N LEU A 232 0.53 -2.51 -25.85
CA LEU A 232 0.76 -3.82 -26.40
C LEU A 232 1.45 -4.73 -25.38
N VAL A 233 0.92 -5.95 -25.23
CA VAL A 233 1.52 -7.02 -24.44
C VAL A 233 2.04 -8.12 -25.37
N THR A 234 3.26 -8.56 -25.14
CA THR A 234 3.87 -9.68 -25.87
C THR A 234 3.27 -11.01 -25.40
N LEU A 235 3.23 -11.99 -26.30
CA LEU A 235 2.78 -13.34 -26.00
C LEU A 235 3.97 -14.29 -26.10
N ARG A 236 4.10 -15.21 -25.14
CA ARG A 236 5.10 -16.28 -25.18
C ARG A 236 4.43 -17.65 -25.23
N GLU A 237 5.07 -18.60 -25.89
CA GLU A 237 4.60 -19.98 -25.91
C GLU A 237 4.82 -20.66 -24.55
N HIS A 238 3.82 -21.41 -24.11
CA HIS A 238 3.85 -22.19 -22.88
C HIS A 238 2.94 -23.41 -22.99
N ALA A 239 3.51 -24.60 -22.84
CA ALA A 239 2.75 -25.87 -22.82
C ALA A 239 1.80 -26.08 -24.03
N GLY A 240 2.15 -25.59 -25.21
CA GLY A 240 1.33 -25.72 -26.42
C GLY A 240 0.23 -24.65 -26.59
N ALA A 241 0.18 -23.65 -25.71
CA ALA A 241 -0.66 -22.45 -25.82
C ALA A 241 0.19 -21.18 -25.73
N TYR A 242 -0.43 -20.01 -25.88
CA TYR A 242 0.20 -18.72 -25.56
C TYR A 242 -0.24 -18.23 -24.18
N VAL A 243 0.64 -17.51 -23.49
CA VAL A 243 0.33 -16.78 -22.26
C VAL A 243 0.79 -15.32 -22.40
N PRO A 244 0.13 -14.36 -21.72
CA PRO A 244 0.65 -12.99 -21.64
C PRO A 244 2.05 -13.00 -21.01
N ASP A 245 2.94 -12.18 -21.54
CA ASP A 245 4.29 -11.99 -21.00
C ASP A 245 4.44 -10.55 -20.48
N ARG A 246 5.34 -9.76 -21.07
CA ARG A 246 5.57 -8.36 -20.69
C ARG A 246 4.98 -7.39 -21.72
N PHE A 247 4.89 -6.12 -21.35
CA PHE A 247 4.66 -5.06 -22.32
C PHE A 247 5.72 -5.10 -23.44
N LEU A 248 5.26 -4.83 -24.66
CA LEU A 248 6.13 -4.50 -25.78
C LEU A 248 6.76 -3.13 -25.51
N THR A 249 8.06 -3.03 -25.78
CA THR A 249 8.84 -1.83 -25.52
C THR A 249 9.54 -1.36 -26.79
N ALA A 250 10.01 -0.11 -26.82
CA ALA A 250 10.77 0.43 -27.94
C ALA A 250 12.02 -0.41 -28.26
N ALA A 251 12.64 -1.04 -27.25
CA ALA A 251 13.78 -1.93 -27.44
C ALA A 251 13.44 -3.13 -28.34
N ASP A 252 12.22 -3.66 -28.25
CA ASP A 252 11.75 -4.76 -29.10
C ASP A 252 11.56 -4.35 -30.56
N LEU A 253 11.40 -3.05 -30.81
CA LEU A 253 11.31 -2.44 -32.13
C LEU A 253 12.68 -1.99 -32.67
N GLY A 254 13.77 -2.30 -31.96
CA GLY A 254 15.14 -2.01 -32.39
C GLY A 254 15.65 -0.61 -32.00
N HIS A 255 14.97 0.10 -31.10
CA HIS A 255 15.49 1.33 -30.52
C HIS A 255 16.64 1.01 -29.56
N ASP A 256 17.73 1.79 -29.64
CA ASP A 256 19.01 1.53 -28.95
C ASP A 256 19.34 2.52 -27.82
N ASP A 257 18.38 3.36 -27.39
CA ASP A 257 18.57 4.22 -26.23
C ASP A 257 18.53 3.43 -24.90
N GLU A 258 19.27 3.90 -23.89
CA GLU A 258 19.44 3.22 -22.60
C GLU A 258 18.11 2.92 -21.89
N LEU A 259 17.09 3.75 -22.10
CA LEU A 259 15.76 3.60 -21.49
C LEU A 259 14.71 3.04 -22.46
N ALA A 260 15.10 2.51 -23.62
CA ALA A 260 14.18 1.93 -24.61
C ALA A 260 13.32 0.79 -24.02
N VAL A 261 13.87 0.03 -23.07
CA VAL A 261 13.17 -1.05 -22.32
C VAL A 261 12.08 -0.53 -21.38
N HIS A 262 12.01 0.77 -21.14
CA HIS A 262 11.04 1.44 -20.27
C HIS A 262 10.04 2.31 -21.06
N ARG A 263 10.09 2.22 -22.40
CA ARG A 263 9.19 2.94 -23.32
C ARG A 263 8.15 1.96 -23.86
N THR A 264 7.01 1.85 -23.18
CA THR A 264 5.92 0.98 -23.60
C THR A 264 5.27 1.47 -24.88
N VAL A 265 4.79 0.55 -25.71
CA VAL A 265 4.29 0.82 -27.07
C VAL A 265 2.78 0.60 -27.15
N LEU A 266 2.09 1.46 -27.90
CA LEU A 266 0.70 1.29 -28.31
C LEU A 266 0.56 1.39 -29.83
N VAL A 267 -0.65 1.18 -30.37
CA VAL A 267 -0.94 1.39 -31.80
C VAL A 267 -1.77 2.65 -31.98
N ASP A 268 -1.39 3.52 -32.91
CA ASP A 268 -2.22 4.64 -33.33
C ASP A 268 -3.35 4.17 -34.25
N SER A 269 -4.60 4.52 -33.93
CA SER A 269 -5.79 4.10 -34.68
C SER A 269 -5.82 4.68 -36.09
N ALA A 270 -5.25 5.89 -36.28
CA ALA A 270 -5.25 6.63 -37.53
C ALA A 270 -4.28 6.06 -38.55
N THR A 271 -3.07 5.70 -38.12
CA THR A 271 -2.01 5.15 -38.99
C THR A 271 -1.90 3.63 -38.97
N GLY A 272 -2.40 2.98 -37.91
CA GLY A 272 -2.21 1.55 -37.66
C GLY A 272 -0.77 1.17 -37.32
N GLN A 273 0.08 2.14 -36.99
CA GLN A 273 1.50 1.91 -36.69
C GLN A 273 1.76 1.87 -35.17
N PRO A 274 2.77 1.07 -34.73
CA PRO A 274 3.24 1.12 -33.36
C PRO A 274 3.91 2.47 -33.06
N VAL A 275 3.66 3.01 -31.88
CA VAL A 275 4.18 4.30 -31.43
C VAL A 275 4.44 4.27 -29.92
N VAL A 276 5.45 5.02 -29.49
CA VAL A 276 5.72 5.28 -28.07
C VAL A 276 5.06 6.61 -27.72
N PRO A 277 4.03 6.64 -26.84
CA PRO A 277 3.41 7.88 -26.41
C PRO A 277 4.32 8.65 -25.44
N ASN A 278 3.98 9.90 -25.19
CA ASN A 278 4.51 10.65 -24.04
C ASN A 278 4.12 9.94 -22.71
N GLY A 279 4.81 10.30 -21.63
CA GLY A 279 4.43 9.91 -20.27
C GLY A 279 4.97 8.57 -19.78
N THR A 280 5.77 7.87 -20.57
CA THR A 280 6.43 6.63 -20.13
C THR A 280 7.41 6.91 -18.99
N ILE A 281 7.74 5.91 -18.17
CA ILE A 281 8.69 6.11 -17.06
C ILE A 281 10.09 6.51 -17.55
N ALA A 282 10.45 6.13 -18.78
CA ALA A 282 11.68 6.59 -19.43
C ALA A 282 11.71 8.11 -19.61
N ASP A 283 10.57 8.76 -19.85
CA ASP A 283 10.52 10.21 -20.04
C ASP A 283 10.77 10.98 -18.73
N HIS A 284 10.53 10.35 -17.58
CA HIS A 284 10.84 10.94 -16.28
C HIS A 284 12.34 11.00 -16.00
N TYR A 285 13.11 10.01 -16.48
CA TYR A 285 14.53 9.83 -16.11
C TYR A 285 15.52 10.12 -17.25
N SER A 286 15.07 10.46 -18.46
CA SER A 286 15.95 10.78 -19.59
C SER A 286 15.95 12.26 -19.97
N ASP A 287 17.09 12.75 -20.43
CA ASP A 287 17.21 14.10 -21.01
C ASP A 287 16.27 14.29 -22.23
N ALA A 288 16.09 13.24 -23.04
CA ALA A 288 15.19 13.24 -24.18
C ALA A 288 13.69 13.30 -23.79
N GLY A 289 13.39 13.02 -22.52
CA GLY A 289 12.06 13.05 -21.92
C GLY A 289 11.67 14.39 -21.30
N ILE A 290 12.59 15.37 -21.23
CA ILE A 290 12.28 16.71 -20.72
C ILE A 290 11.13 17.32 -21.52
N GLY A 291 10.04 17.65 -20.83
CA GLY A 291 8.81 18.18 -21.43
C GLY A 291 7.85 17.12 -22.00
N LYS A 292 8.20 15.83 -21.94
CA LYS A 292 7.39 14.70 -22.45
C LYS A 292 6.85 13.78 -21.35
N TRP A 293 7.27 13.95 -20.11
CA TRP A 293 6.67 13.22 -18.98
C TRP A 293 5.33 13.84 -18.57
N ASN A 294 4.31 13.57 -19.39
CA ASN A 294 2.93 14.02 -19.21
C ASN A 294 1.99 13.09 -20.00
N LEU A 295 0.68 13.22 -19.77
CA LEU A 295 -0.35 12.41 -20.44
C LEU A 295 -0.95 13.11 -21.68
N ASP A 296 -0.25 14.10 -22.25
CA ASP A 296 -0.70 14.77 -23.47
C ASP A 296 -0.43 13.87 -24.69
N LEU A 297 -1.52 13.46 -25.35
CA LEU A 297 -1.50 12.63 -26.54
C LEU A 297 -1.28 13.46 -27.83
N GLY A 298 -1.50 14.78 -27.80
CA GLY A 298 -1.52 15.58 -29.02
C GLY A 298 -2.54 15.03 -30.05
N ASP A 299 -2.06 14.72 -31.25
CA ASP A 299 -2.88 14.15 -32.34
C ASP A 299 -3.00 12.61 -32.28
N LEU A 300 -2.37 11.97 -31.30
CA LEU A 300 -2.38 10.50 -31.16
C LEU A 300 -3.77 10.01 -30.72
N ASP A 301 -4.33 9.02 -31.43
CA ASP A 301 -5.54 8.30 -31.02
C ASP A 301 -5.21 6.83 -30.73
N PRO A 302 -4.99 6.44 -29.45
CA PRO A 302 -4.66 5.07 -29.10
C PRO A 302 -5.75 4.06 -29.48
N LEU A 303 -5.35 3.00 -30.18
CA LEU A 303 -6.22 1.89 -30.55
C LEU A 303 -6.43 0.94 -29.34
N LEU A 304 -7.66 0.81 -28.87
CA LEU A 304 -7.99 -0.04 -27.71
C LEU A 304 -8.06 -1.54 -28.01
N SER A 305 -8.31 -1.93 -29.27
CA SER A 305 -8.49 -3.33 -29.63
C SER A 305 -7.95 -3.64 -31.02
N LEU A 306 -7.25 -4.77 -31.13
CA LEU A 306 -6.78 -5.33 -32.39
C LEU A 306 -7.85 -6.23 -33.07
N TYR A 307 -9.04 -6.36 -32.47
CA TYR A 307 -10.14 -7.11 -33.09
C TYR A 307 -10.54 -6.46 -34.43
N GLY A 308 -10.58 -7.26 -35.50
CA GLY A 308 -10.79 -6.76 -36.87
C GLY A 308 -9.57 -6.09 -37.54
N ARG A 309 -8.44 -5.98 -36.83
CA ARG A 309 -7.15 -5.44 -37.34
C ARG A 309 -5.97 -6.38 -37.14
N HIS A 310 -6.21 -7.64 -36.75
CA HIS A 310 -5.19 -8.66 -36.52
C HIS A 310 -4.96 -9.53 -37.77
N GLU A 311 -3.75 -10.04 -37.93
CA GLU A 311 -3.43 -11.03 -38.97
C GLU A 311 -3.85 -12.44 -38.56
N ARG A 312 -3.70 -12.77 -37.28
CA ARG A 312 -3.99 -14.10 -36.72
C ARG A 312 -4.58 -13.98 -35.32
N ALA A 313 -5.62 -14.77 -35.07
CA ALA A 313 -6.14 -15.01 -33.72
C ALA A 313 -5.43 -16.22 -33.11
N VAL A 314 -5.03 -16.10 -31.84
CA VAL A 314 -4.41 -17.19 -31.07
C VAL A 314 -5.14 -17.37 -29.75
N ALA A 315 -5.17 -18.61 -29.25
CA ALA A 315 -5.68 -18.88 -27.90
C ALA A 315 -4.64 -18.44 -26.87
N VAL A 316 -5.10 -17.67 -25.87
CA VAL A 316 -4.29 -17.19 -24.75
C VAL A 316 -4.85 -17.78 -23.46
N ASP A 317 -4.01 -18.52 -22.74
CA ASP A 317 -4.37 -19.13 -21.47
C ASP A 317 -4.24 -18.09 -20.35
N LEU A 318 -5.29 -17.99 -19.53
CA LEU A 318 -5.34 -17.12 -18.36
C LEU A 318 -5.45 -17.97 -17.08
N PRO A 319 -4.71 -17.63 -16.02
CA PRO A 319 -4.82 -18.35 -14.75
C PRO A 319 -6.22 -18.14 -14.15
N ALA A 320 -6.85 -19.25 -13.72
CA ALA A 320 -8.13 -19.23 -13.02
C ALA A 320 -8.00 -19.98 -11.68
N SER A 321 -8.36 -19.33 -10.58
CA SER A 321 -8.32 -19.90 -9.22
C SER A 321 -9.61 -20.65 -8.84
N THR A 322 -10.29 -21.26 -9.80
CA THR A 322 -11.56 -21.97 -9.61
C THR A 322 -11.35 -23.40 -9.05
N SER A 323 -10.63 -23.53 -7.93
CA SER A 323 -10.55 -24.79 -7.19
C SER A 323 -11.57 -24.82 -6.06
N GLY A 324 -12.82 -25.15 -6.37
CA GLY A 324 -13.86 -25.42 -5.36
C GLY A 324 -15.08 -26.06 -5.99
N ARG A 325 -15.44 -27.28 -5.55
CA ARG A 325 -16.72 -27.92 -5.88
C ARG A 325 -17.86 -26.93 -5.61
N PRO A 326 -18.92 -26.89 -6.46
CA PRO A 326 -20.10 -26.10 -6.15
C PRO A 326 -20.65 -26.58 -4.79
N ARG A 327 -20.58 -25.73 -3.76
CA ARG A 327 -21.46 -25.88 -2.62
C ARG A 327 -22.85 -25.52 -3.14
N VAL A 328 -23.65 -26.55 -3.39
CA VAL A 328 -25.10 -26.40 -3.50
C VAL A 328 -25.54 -25.77 -2.19
N ALA A 329 -25.86 -24.48 -2.21
CA ALA A 329 -26.62 -23.87 -1.13
C ALA A 329 -28.03 -24.47 -1.19
N ALA A 330 -28.44 -25.08 -0.07
CA ALA A 330 -29.80 -25.56 0.15
C ALA A 330 -30.75 -24.39 0.39
#